data_AF-A0A9X8DIT7-F1
#
_entry.id   AF-A0A9X8DIT7-F1
#
_cell.length_a   1.000
_cell.length_b   1.000
_cell.length_c   1.000
_cell.angle_alpha   90.00
_cell.angle_beta   90.00
_cell.angle_gamma   90.00
#
_symmetry.space_group_name_H-M   'P 1'
#
loop_
_entity.id
_entity.type
_entity.pdbx_description
1 polymer ?
#
loop_
_entity_poly.entity_id
_entity_poly.type
_entity_poly.pdbx_seq_one_letter_code
_entity_poly.pdbx_strand_id
1 'polypeptide(L)'
;RVTSKPNGFGTEGVVQVVHDKKKSWTLAISELPVGKWIDDYKMFLWSLVAAKKVQTFTEHHTDRTVHFEVVVPKDDSDDDDLAAGIDWTKWFKLESNLNTTNMHAFDGTNTLQKYQSSADILDAFYPVRLALYHRRKEYLVDELTRDLRRLTNRARFVQAMASHDSPLRVLWSSRPSKAQVVALLQAEGFDSSQSFAKNHHDHDDADGDGDGIQGYNYLLKTSFLQFTDENTTKLLAEVEVKRQELSRLEATSAVEMWRGELEALKAALLSADPQYHSK
;
A
#
# COMPACT_ATOMS: atom_id res chain seq x y z
N ARG A 1 22.13 -18.90 1.33
CA ARG A 1 22.18 -18.80 -0.15
C ARG A 1 20.92 -19.43 -0.74
N VAL A 2 20.46 -18.98 -1.92
CA VAL A 2 19.28 -19.55 -2.59
C VAL A 2 19.68 -20.02 -3.99
N THR A 3 19.33 -21.26 -4.33
CA THR A 3 19.58 -21.87 -5.64
C THR A 3 18.25 -22.19 -6.31
N SER A 4 18.11 -21.90 -7.61
CA SER A 4 16.90 -22.24 -8.37
C SER A 4 16.90 -23.73 -8.73
N LYS A 5 15.76 -24.40 -8.55
CA LYS A 5 15.52 -25.79 -8.92
C LYS A 5 14.26 -25.87 -9.81
N PRO A 6 14.09 -26.93 -10.63
CA PRO A 6 12.94 -27.03 -11.55
C PRO A 6 11.57 -26.90 -10.89
N ASN A 7 11.44 -27.36 -9.64
CA ASN A 7 10.19 -27.42 -8.89
C ASN A 7 10.18 -26.49 -7.65
N GLY A 8 11.09 -25.51 -7.60
CA GLY A 8 11.17 -24.56 -6.49
C GLY A 8 12.60 -24.05 -6.23
N PHE A 9 12.99 -23.98 -4.97
CA PHE A 9 14.27 -23.39 -4.56
C PHE A 9 14.99 -24.26 -3.53
N GLY A 10 16.31 -24.34 -3.64
CA GLY A 10 17.17 -24.79 -2.56
C GLY A 10 17.55 -23.60 -1.69
N THR A 11 17.44 -23.73 -0.38
CA THR A 11 17.95 -22.74 0.57
C THR A 11 19.06 -23.38 1.39
N GLU A 12 20.17 -22.66 1.49
CA GLU A 12 21.37 -23.11 2.17
C GLU A 12 21.71 -22.13 3.30
N GLY A 13 22.04 -22.67 4.47
CA GLY A 13 22.63 -21.90 5.56
C GLY A 13 24.07 -21.49 5.25
N VAL A 14 24.72 -20.83 6.21
CA VAL A 14 26.13 -20.44 6.09
C VAL A 14 26.91 -21.10 7.21
N VAL A 15 27.90 -21.90 6.82
CA VAL A 15 28.87 -22.51 7.74
C VAL A 15 30.28 -22.22 7.26
N GLN A 16 31.16 -21.86 8.19
CA GLN A 16 32.56 -21.56 7.92
C GLN A 16 33.44 -22.21 8.99
N VAL A 17 34.59 -22.76 8.59
CA VAL A 17 35.60 -23.24 9.53
C VAL A 17 36.36 -22.02 10.06
N VAL A 18 36.24 -21.75 11.35
CA VAL A 18 36.91 -20.62 12.03
C VAL A 18 38.30 -21.01 12.50
N HIS A 19 38.42 -22.21 13.08
CA HIS A 19 39.69 -22.76 13.51
C HIS A 19 39.83 -24.21 13.11
N ASP A 20 41.00 -24.54 12.57
CA ASP A 20 41.43 -25.91 12.34
C ASP A 20 42.58 -26.22 13.31
N LYS A 21 42.30 -27.01 14.34
CA LYS A 21 43.29 -27.48 15.32
C LYS A 21 43.60 -28.95 15.06
N LYS A 22 44.77 -29.40 15.52
CA LYS A 22 45.23 -30.80 15.33
C LYS A 22 44.23 -31.87 15.79
N LYS A 23 43.37 -31.57 16.77
CA LYS A 23 42.41 -32.51 17.36
C LYS A 23 40.94 -32.14 17.14
N SER A 24 40.63 -30.99 16.55
CA SER A 24 39.25 -30.54 16.37
C SER A 24 39.12 -29.41 15.34
N TRP A 25 37.94 -29.32 14.72
CA TRP A 25 37.49 -28.16 13.95
C TRP A 25 36.54 -27.31 14.79
N THR A 26 36.70 -26.00 14.73
CA THR A 26 35.71 -25.03 15.22
C THR A 26 35.00 -24.43 14.02
N LEU A 27 33.69 -24.61 13.94
CA LEU A 27 32.84 -24.11 12.85
C LEU A 27 31.87 -23.06 13.37
N ALA A 28 31.71 -21.97 12.62
CA ALA A 28 30.68 -20.97 12.85
C ALA A 28 29.54 -21.16 11.86
N ILE A 29 28.33 -21.33 12.39
CA ILE A 29 27.08 -21.36 11.62
C ILE A 29 26.40 -20.01 11.83
N SER A 30 26.45 -19.16 10.82
CA SER A 30 25.96 -17.78 10.89
C SER A 30 24.59 -17.57 10.24
N GLU A 31 24.05 -18.59 9.58
CA GLU A 31 22.73 -18.52 8.96
C GLU A 31 22.11 -19.92 8.83
N LEU A 32 20.79 -20.01 9.01
CA LEU A 32 20.03 -21.24 8.82
C LEU A 32 19.25 -21.22 7.51
N PRO A 33 18.95 -22.39 6.91
CA PRO A 33 18.02 -22.47 5.80
C PRO A 33 16.65 -21.91 6.17
N VAL A 34 16.01 -21.25 5.21
CA VAL A 34 14.64 -20.74 5.37
C VAL A 34 13.70 -21.88 5.80
N GLY A 35 12.90 -21.62 6.84
CA GLY A 35 11.96 -22.58 7.43
C GLY A 35 12.53 -23.41 8.58
N LYS A 36 13.79 -23.21 8.98
CA LYS A 36 14.36 -23.80 10.20
C LYS A 36 14.43 -22.79 11.33
N TRP A 37 13.85 -23.17 12.47
CA TRP A 37 13.90 -22.38 13.69
C TRP A 37 15.17 -22.67 14.50
N ILE A 38 15.60 -21.67 15.27
CA ILE A 38 16.78 -21.76 16.12
C ILE A 38 16.65 -22.89 17.14
N ASP A 39 15.50 -22.98 17.82
CA ASP A 39 15.26 -23.97 18.87
C ASP A 39 15.27 -25.41 18.31
N ASP A 40 14.60 -25.64 17.17
CA ASP A 40 14.63 -26.94 16.49
C ASP A 40 16.06 -27.34 16.11
N TYR A 41 16.84 -26.38 15.62
CA TYR A 41 18.23 -26.60 15.22
C TYR A 41 19.15 -26.85 16.43
N LYS A 42 18.91 -26.16 17.54
CA LYS A 42 19.59 -26.40 18.82
C LYS A 42 19.33 -27.81 19.35
N MET A 43 18.09 -28.29 19.30
CA MET A 43 17.79 -29.69 19.68
C MET A 43 18.53 -30.68 18.78
N PHE A 44 18.67 -30.39 17.49
CA PHE A 44 19.50 -31.18 16.59
C PHE A 44 20.98 -31.19 16.98
N LEU A 45 21.58 -30.03 17.31
CA LEU A 45 22.97 -29.98 17.78
C LEU A 45 23.17 -30.75 19.09
N TRP A 46 22.23 -30.67 20.04
CA TRP A 46 22.26 -31.48 21.26
C TRP A 46 22.25 -32.98 20.97
N SER A 47 21.51 -33.42 19.96
CA SER A 47 21.51 -34.83 19.54
C SER A 47 22.89 -35.28 19.00
N LEU A 48 23.63 -34.39 18.33
CA LEU A 48 24.98 -34.66 17.86
C LEU A 48 25.99 -34.72 19.00
N VAL A 49 25.81 -33.90 20.03
CA VAL A 49 26.60 -33.96 21.28
C VAL A 49 26.37 -35.28 22.00
N ALA A 50 25.10 -35.70 22.16
CA ALA A 50 24.76 -36.99 22.75
C ALA A 50 25.35 -38.18 21.98
N ALA A 51 25.43 -38.06 20.65
CA ALA A 51 26.06 -39.04 19.76
C ALA A 51 27.60 -38.96 19.71
N LYS A 52 28.23 -38.06 20.49
CA LYS A 52 29.69 -37.80 20.52
C LYS A 52 30.30 -37.37 19.18
N LYS A 53 29.47 -36.92 18.22
CA LYS A 53 29.92 -36.37 16.93
C LYS A 53 30.32 -34.90 17.02
N VAL A 54 29.74 -34.18 17.98
CA VAL A 54 30.09 -32.81 18.36
C VAL A 54 30.58 -32.85 19.80
N GLN A 55 31.65 -32.14 20.11
CA GLN A 55 32.18 -32.06 21.46
C GLN A 55 31.34 -31.10 22.31
N THR A 56 31.09 -29.90 21.78
CA THR A 56 30.29 -28.85 22.41
C THR A 56 29.88 -27.82 21.36
N PHE A 57 28.90 -26.97 21.70
CA PHE A 57 28.58 -25.77 20.93
C PHE A 57 28.19 -24.62 21.85
N THR A 58 28.40 -23.39 21.39
CA THR A 58 27.98 -22.15 22.06
C THR A 58 27.06 -21.34 21.15
N GLU A 59 26.17 -20.58 21.77
CA GLU A 59 25.12 -19.80 21.10
C GLU A 59 25.39 -18.30 21.31
N HIS A 60 25.49 -17.55 20.20
CA HIS A 60 25.66 -16.10 20.21
C HIS A 60 24.59 -15.42 19.36
N HIS A 61 23.34 -15.89 19.50
CA HIS A 61 22.20 -15.38 18.72
C HIS A 61 21.79 -13.98 19.19
N THR A 62 21.12 -13.26 18.28
CA THR A 62 20.33 -12.08 18.63
C THR A 62 18.87 -12.33 18.22
N ASP A 63 17.97 -11.41 18.52
CA ASP A 63 16.57 -11.49 18.07
C ASP A 63 16.41 -11.55 16.54
N ARG A 64 17.46 -11.20 15.78
CA ARG A 64 17.42 -11.10 14.31
C ARG A 64 18.49 -11.90 13.59
N THR A 65 19.47 -12.47 14.30
CA THR A 65 20.61 -13.16 13.69
C THR A 65 20.93 -14.46 14.39
N VAL A 66 21.32 -15.46 13.61
CA VAL A 66 21.75 -16.76 14.12
C VAL A 66 23.28 -16.80 14.18
N HIS A 67 23.81 -17.41 15.24
CA HIS A 67 25.23 -17.69 15.35
C HIS A 67 25.50 -18.84 16.32
N PHE A 68 25.92 -19.99 15.79
CA PHE A 68 26.42 -21.11 16.59
C PHE A 68 27.91 -21.29 16.34
N GLU A 69 28.68 -21.47 17.41
CA GLU A 69 30.06 -21.93 17.32
C GLU A 69 30.11 -23.39 17.78
N VAL A 70 30.48 -24.30 16.88
CA VAL A 70 30.42 -25.75 17.09
C VAL A 70 31.82 -26.35 17.03
N VAL A 71 32.18 -27.14 18.03
CA VAL A 71 33.47 -27.84 18.09
C VAL A 71 33.27 -29.30 17.72
N VAL A 72 33.85 -29.71 16.61
CA VAL A 72 33.81 -31.09 16.08
C VAL A 72 35.18 -31.74 16.32
N PRO A 73 35.28 -32.87 17.04
CA PRO A 73 36.54 -33.58 17.22
C PRO A 73 37.02 -34.17 15.89
N LYS A 74 38.34 -34.26 15.71
CA LYS A 74 38.96 -35.07 14.65
C LYS A 74 39.19 -36.46 15.25
N ASP A 75 38.61 -37.48 14.63
CA ASP A 75 38.91 -38.86 15.03
C ASP A 75 40.30 -39.25 14.48
N ASP A 76 41.08 -39.96 15.29
CA ASP A 76 42.42 -40.44 14.93
C ASP A 76 42.36 -41.75 14.10
N SER A 77 41.17 -42.31 13.84
CA SER A 77 41.02 -43.71 13.43
C SER A 77 40.48 -44.03 12.03
N ASP A 78 40.08 -43.11 11.16
CA ASP A 78 39.77 -43.48 9.75
C ASP A 78 39.95 -42.30 8.77
N ASP A 79 40.74 -42.60 7.73
CA ASP A 79 40.97 -41.96 6.43
C ASP A 79 41.39 -40.47 6.33
N ASP A 80 42.58 -40.29 5.74
CA ASP A 80 43.15 -39.06 5.17
C ASP A 80 42.21 -38.32 4.18
N ASP A 81 41.03 -38.86 3.86
CA ASP A 81 40.00 -38.27 2.99
C ASP A 81 39.09 -37.24 3.70
N LEU A 82 39.05 -37.19 5.05
CA LEU A 82 38.18 -36.24 5.79
C LEU A 82 38.72 -34.79 5.81
N ALA A 83 40.01 -34.55 5.59
CA ALA A 83 40.54 -33.18 5.65
C ALA A 83 40.35 -32.38 4.35
N ALA A 84 40.05 -33.03 3.22
CA ALA A 84 39.94 -32.41 1.90
C ALA A 84 38.64 -32.83 1.18
N GLY A 85 37.47 -32.61 1.79
CA GLY A 85 36.21 -32.92 1.10
C GLY A 85 34.91 -32.90 1.91
N ILE A 86 34.94 -32.62 3.22
CA ILE A 86 33.70 -32.59 4.01
C ILE A 86 32.82 -31.42 3.57
N ASP A 87 31.66 -31.75 3.02
CA ASP A 87 30.57 -30.82 2.80
C ASP A 87 29.87 -30.52 4.12
N TRP A 88 30.40 -29.52 4.84
CA TRP A 88 29.87 -29.08 6.13
C TRP A 88 28.41 -28.65 6.05
N THR A 89 27.97 -28.12 4.92
CA THR A 89 26.57 -27.75 4.69
C THR A 89 25.67 -28.97 4.80
N LYS A 90 26.03 -30.09 4.16
CA LYS A 90 25.27 -31.34 4.26
C LYS A 90 25.38 -32.00 5.62
N TRP A 91 26.59 -32.02 6.20
CA TRP A 91 26.84 -32.65 7.50
C TRP A 91 25.97 -32.02 8.60
N PHE A 92 25.92 -30.69 8.63
CA PHE A 92 25.09 -29.92 9.57
C PHE A 92 23.63 -29.80 9.14
N LYS A 93 23.21 -30.46 8.05
CA LYS A 93 21.86 -30.36 7.48
C LYS A 93 21.45 -28.90 7.24
N LEU A 94 22.37 -28.07 6.76
CA LEU A 94 22.12 -26.67 6.40
C LEU A 94 21.61 -26.52 4.97
N GLU A 95 20.88 -27.52 4.47
CA GLU A 95 20.16 -27.46 3.21
C GLU A 95 18.66 -27.68 3.48
N SER A 96 17.82 -26.93 2.79
CA SER A 96 16.37 -27.11 2.77
C SER A 96 15.85 -26.91 1.34
N ASN A 97 14.72 -27.55 1.03
CA ASN A 97 14.04 -27.41 -0.24
C ASN A 97 12.71 -26.70 -0.01
N LEU A 98 12.50 -25.61 -0.74
CA LEU A 98 11.23 -24.91 -0.83
C LEU A 98 10.53 -25.35 -2.12
N ASN A 99 9.42 -26.06 -2.00
CA ASN A 99 8.65 -26.56 -3.14
C ASN A 99 7.56 -25.56 -3.56
N THR A 100 7.47 -25.23 -4.84
CA THR A 100 6.48 -24.29 -5.41
C THR A 100 5.46 -24.96 -6.33
N THR A 101 5.36 -26.30 -6.33
CA THR A 101 4.47 -27.05 -7.24
C THR A 101 2.98 -26.99 -6.89
N ASN A 102 2.64 -26.52 -5.68
CA ASN A 102 1.28 -26.55 -5.15
C ASN A 102 0.73 -25.15 -4.82
N MET A 103 0.76 -24.23 -5.79
CA MET A 103 0.23 -22.88 -5.63
C MET A 103 -1.25 -22.84 -6.01
N HIS A 104 -2.14 -22.93 -5.03
CA HIS A 104 -3.59 -22.76 -5.23
C HIS A 104 -4.07 -21.45 -4.60
N ALA A 105 -4.86 -20.68 -5.35
CA ALA A 105 -5.50 -19.47 -4.85
C ALA A 105 -6.82 -19.23 -5.59
N PHE A 106 -7.72 -18.49 -4.94
CA PHE A 106 -8.93 -18.01 -5.59
C PHE A 106 -8.60 -16.90 -6.59
N ASP A 107 -9.18 -16.98 -7.78
CA ASP A 107 -9.05 -15.93 -8.79
C ASP A 107 -10.05 -14.77 -8.57
N GLY A 108 -10.05 -13.78 -9.47
CA GLY A 108 -10.98 -12.65 -9.42
C GLY A 108 -12.45 -13.01 -9.58
N THR A 109 -12.78 -14.25 -9.96
CA THR A 109 -14.14 -14.79 -10.05
C THR A 109 -14.50 -15.68 -8.86
N ASN A 110 -13.63 -15.72 -7.84
CA ASN A 110 -13.76 -16.54 -6.65
C ASN A 110 -13.75 -18.06 -6.95
N THR A 111 -13.05 -18.47 -8.02
CA THR A 111 -12.85 -19.89 -8.36
C THR A 111 -11.45 -20.32 -7.95
N LEU A 112 -11.34 -21.54 -7.39
CA LEU A 112 -10.05 -22.07 -6.95
C LEU A 112 -9.24 -22.51 -8.17
N GLN A 113 -8.09 -21.87 -8.38
CA GLN A 113 -7.19 -22.14 -9.49
C GLN A 113 -5.85 -22.67 -8.98
N LYS A 114 -5.22 -23.56 -9.78
CA LYS A 114 -3.83 -23.98 -9.59
C LYS A 114 -2.93 -23.18 -10.53
N TYR A 115 -1.97 -22.46 -9.97
CA TYR A 115 -0.96 -21.70 -10.69
C TYR A 115 0.33 -22.51 -10.82
N GLN A 116 0.96 -22.51 -12.00
CA GLN A 116 2.21 -23.25 -12.23
C GLN A 116 3.43 -22.42 -11.82
N SER A 117 3.34 -21.10 -12.01
CA SER A 117 4.40 -20.15 -11.68
C SER A 117 3.87 -18.95 -10.89
N SER A 118 4.76 -18.23 -10.21
CA SER A 118 4.41 -16.94 -9.61
C SER A 118 4.11 -15.87 -10.66
N ALA A 119 4.59 -16.02 -11.90
CA ALA A 119 4.26 -15.14 -13.00
C ALA A 119 2.78 -15.32 -13.42
N ASP A 120 2.26 -16.54 -13.41
CA ASP A 120 0.84 -16.81 -13.71
C ASP A 120 -0.09 -16.09 -12.72
N ILE A 121 0.33 -16.01 -11.45
CA ILE A 121 -0.40 -15.26 -10.41
C ILE A 121 -0.38 -13.76 -10.73
N LEU A 122 0.77 -13.23 -11.15
CA LEU A 122 0.89 -11.82 -11.53
C LEU A 122 0.06 -11.50 -12.78
N ASP A 123 0.05 -12.39 -13.78
CA ASP A 123 -0.75 -12.26 -14.99
C ASP A 123 -2.26 -12.29 -14.69
N ALA A 124 -2.69 -13.09 -13.72
CA ALA A 124 -4.07 -13.09 -13.24
C ALA A 124 -4.42 -11.83 -12.42
N PHE A 125 -3.47 -11.33 -11.63
CA PHE A 125 -3.66 -10.14 -10.78
C PHE A 125 -3.74 -8.85 -11.61
N TYR A 126 -2.89 -8.70 -12.63
CA TYR A 126 -2.74 -7.47 -13.40
C TYR A 126 -4.04 -6.91 -13.98
N PRO A 127 -4.86 -7.67 -14.74
CA PRO A 127 -6.08 -7.13 -15.36
C PRO A 127 -7.13 -6.73 -14.30
N VAL A 128 -7.24 -7.49 -13.21
CA VAL A 128 -8.15 -7.15 -12.09
C VAL A 128 -7.73 -5.83 -11.46
N ARG A 129 -6.43 -5.67 -11.18
CA ARG A 129 -5.90 -4.45 -10.58
C ARG A 129 -6.06 -3.25 -11.52
N LEU A 130 -5.79 -3.42 -12.82
CA LEU A 130 -5.96 -2.35 -13.79
C LEU A 130 -7.42 -1.90 -13.91
N ALA A 131 -8.38 -2.85 -13.95
CA ALA A 131 -9.81 -2.52 -13.95
C ALA A 131 -10.22 -1.72 -12.70
N LEU A 132 -9.67 -2.06 -11.53
CA LEU A 132 -9.88 -1.26 -10.31
C LEU A 132 -9.27 0.14 -10.41
N TYR A 133 -8.14 0.32 -11.09
CA TYR A 133 -7.58 1.66 -11.34
C TYR A 133 -8.48 2.50 -12.26
N HIS A 134 -9.09 1.90 -13.28
CA HIS A 134 -10.10 2.58 -14.11
C HIS A 134 -11.29 3.04 -13.26
N ARG A 135 -11.90 2.12 -12.50
CA ARG A 135 -13.04 2.45 -11.62
C ARG A 135 -12.68 3.50 -10.57
N ARG A 136 -11.47 3.44 -10.02
CA ARG A 136 -10.95 4.45 -9.09
C ARG A 136 -10.80 5.81 -9.76
N LYS A 137 -10.25 5.87 -10.98
CA LYS A 137 -10.12 7.12 -11.72
C LYS A 137 -11.50 7.75 -11.96
N GLU A 138 -12.46 6.96 -12.44
CA GLU A 138 -13.84 7.41 -12.65
C GLU A 138 -14.45 8.00 -11.37
N TYR A 139 -14.30 7.30 -10.25
CA TYR A 139 -14.76 7.78 -8.95
C TYR A 139 -14.12 9.11 -8.55
N LEU A 140 -12.80 9.24 -8.69
CA LEU A 140 -12.07 10.45 -8.33
C LEU A 140 -12.43 11.64 -9.23
N VAL A 141 -12.63 11.41 -10.53
CA VAL A 141 -13.09 12.43 -11.49
C VAL A 141 -14.50 12.90 -11.12
N ASP A 142 -15.40 11.98 -10.82
CA ASP A 142 -16.77 12.30 -10.40
C ASP A 142 -16.79 13.07 -9.05
N GLU A 143 -16.00 12.64 -8.07
CA GLU A 143 -15.80 13.36 -6.80
C GLU A 143 -15.30 14.80 -7.01
N LEU A 144 -14.20 14.98 -7.74
CA LEU A 144 -13.64 16.30 -8.01
C LEU A 144 -14.59 17.18 -8.84
N THR A 145 -15.34 16.60 -9.78
CA THR A 145 -16.33 17.33 -10.57
C THR A 145 -17.46 17.85 -9.69
N ARG A 146 -17.98 17.03 -8.76
CA ARG A 146 -19.02 17.43 -7.81
C ARG A 146 -18.53 18.54 -6.88
N ASP A 147 -17.32 18.38 -6.33
CA ASP A 147 -16.69 19.39 -5.47
C ASP A 147 -16.49 20.71 -6.23
N LEU A 148 -16.00 20.64 -7.47
CA LEU A 148 -15.78 21.81 -8.32
C LEU A 148 -17.10 22.52 -8.63
N ARG A 149 -18.18 21.78 -8.92
CA ARG A 149 -19.52 22.36 -9.11
C ARG A 149 -20.00 23.09 -7.86
N ARG A 150 -19.90 22.47 -6.69
CA ARG A 150 -20.28 23.08 -5.40
C ARG A 150 -19.48 24.35 -5.12
N LEU A 151 -18.16 24.30 -5.26
CA LEU A 151 -17.27 25.44 -5.04
C LEU A 151 -17.52 26.55 -6.05
N THR A 152 -17.72 26.23 -7.33
CA THR A 152 -18.02 27.20 -8.38
C THR A 152 -19.33 27.92 -8.12
N ASN A 153 -20.39 27.19 -7.75
CA ASN A 153 -21.67 27.79 -7.36
C ASN A 153 -21.51 28.70 -6.14
N ARG A 154 -20.76 28.28 -5.12
CA ARG A 154 -20.50 29.11 -3.93
C ARG A 154 -19.71 30.37 -4.27
N ALA A 155 -18.66 30.27 -5.07
CA ALA A 155 -17.86 31.43 -5.50
C ALA A 155 -18.71 32.42 -6.31
N ARG A 156 -19.50 31.92 -7.28
CA ARG A 156 -20.44 32.73 -8.07
C ARG A 156 -21.46 33.43 -7.19
N PHE A 157 -22.01 32.72 -6.20
CA PHE A 157 -23.01 33.28 -5.29
C PHE A 157 -22.41 34.39 -4.43
N VAL A 158 -21.25 34.16 -3.80
CA VAL A 158 -20.57 35.16 -2.97
C VAL A 158 -20.21 36.41 -3.79
N GLN A 159 -19.66 36.23 -5.00
CA GLN A 159 -19.33 37.33 -5.90
C GLN A 159 -20.57 38.12 -6.35
N ALA A 160 -21.66 37.41 -6.67
CA ALA A 160 -22.92 38.03 -7.05
C ALA A 160 -23.58 38.76 -5.87
N MET A 161 -23.45 38.27 -4.64
CA MET A 161 -23.96 38.96 -3.44
C MET A 161 -23.15 40.23 -3.10
N ALA A 162 -21.85 40.26 -3.41
CA ALA A 162 -20.99 41.41 -3.21
C ALA A 162 -21.16 42.50 -4.30
N SER A 163 -21.59 42.13 -5.51
CA SER A 163 -21.77 43.06 -6.62
C SER A 163 -23.04 43.92 -6.50
N HIS A 164 -22.92 45.21 -6.80
CA HIS A 164 -24.02 46.17 -6.73
C HIS A 164 -25.10 46.00 -7.80
N ASP A 165 -24.72 45.44 -8.96
CA ASP A 165 -25.58 45.28 -10.15
C ASP A 165 -26.19 43.88 -10.25
N SER A 166 -25.96 43.04 -9.23
CA SER A 166 -26.42 41.66 -9.26
C SER A 166 -27.93 41.54 -9.00
N PRO A 167 -28.64 40.67 -9.75
CA PRO A 167 -30.06 40.38 -9.51
C PRO A 167 -30.31 39.73 -8.15
N LEU A 168 -29.30 39.12 -7.53
CA LEU A 168 -29.41 38.54 -6.17
C LEU A 168 -29.58 39.61 -5.07
N ARG A 169 -29.36 40.90 -5.38
CA ARG A 169 -29.57 42.02 -4.45
C ARG A 169 -31.00 42.15 -3.95
N VAL A 170 -31.96 41.64 -4.71
CA VAL A 170 -33.38 41.59 -4.33
C VAL A 170 -33.59 40.79 -3.03
N LEU A 171 -32.71 39.82 -2.71
CA LEU A 171 -32.81 38.98 -1.52
C LEU A 171 -32.85 39.79 -0.21
N TRP A 172 -32.12 40.90 -0.13
CA TRP A 172 -32.13 41.79 1.05
C TRP A 172 -32.87 43.11 0.82
N SER A 173 -33.10 43.51 -0.42
CA SER A 173 -33.75 44.80 -0.75
C SER A 173 -35.28 44.71 -0.73
N SER A 174 -35.86 43.55 -1.08
CA SER A 174 -37.30 43.41 -1.33
C SER A 174 -37.98 42.33 -0.48
N ARG A 175 -37.22 41.65 0.38
CA ARG A 175 -37.69 40.55 1.26
C ARG A 175 -38.58 39.52 0.52
N PRO A 176 -38.07 38.91 -0.57
CA PRO A 176 -38.84 37.94 -1.35
C PRO A 176 -39.24 36.72 -0.51
N SER A 177 -40.33 36.07 -0.90
CA SER A 177 -40.76 34.81 -0.28
C SER A 177 -39.77 33.67 -0.58
N LYS A 178 -39.81 32.62 0.25
CA LYS A 178 -39.02 31.39 0.08
C LYS A 178 -39.02 30.86 -1.37
N ALA A 179 -40.21 30.72 -1.97
CA ALA A 179 -40.37 30.28 -3.35
C ALA A 179 -39.75 31.24 -4.40
N GLN A 180 -39.83 32.56 -4.17
CA GLN A 180 -39.21 33.55 -5.05
C GLN A 180 -37.68 33.50 -5.00
N VAL A 181 -37.09 33.22 -3.82
CA VAL A 181 -35.64 33.02 -3.68
C VAL A 181 -35.18 31.82 -4.50
N VAL A 182 -35.88 30.69 -4.41
CA VAL A 182 -35.56 29.48 -5.18
C VAL A 182 -35.68 29.74 -6.68
N ALA A 183 -36.75 30.38 -7.13
CA ALA A 183 -36.96 30.71 -8.54
C ALA A 183 -35.85 31.63 -9.08
N LEU A 184 -35.39 32.60 -8.29
CA LEU A 184 -34.29 33.48 -8.65
C LEU A 184 -32.96 32.72 -8.78
N LEU A 185 -32.63 31.85 -7.82
CA LEU A 185 -31.41 31.04 -7.88
C LEU A 185 -31.43 30.08 -9.08
N GLN A 186 -32.58 29.51 -9.40
CA GLN A 186 -32.76 28.69 -10.61
C GLN A 186 -32.59 29.50 -11.90
N ALA A 187 -33.17 30.72 -11.95
CA ALA A 187 -33.05 31.60 -13.11
C ALA A 187 -31.60 32.05 -13.37
N GLU A 188 -30.83 32.28 -12.31
CA GLU A 188 -29.39 32.61 -12.38
C GLU A 188 -28.48 31.37 -12.64
N GLY A 189 -29.08 30.18 -12.74
CA GLY A 189 -28.39 28.94 -13.04
C GLY A 189 -27.50 28.45 -11.89
N PHE A 190 -27.96 28.58 -10.65
CA PHE A 190 -27.34 27.91 -9.51
C PHE A 190 -27.85 26.48 -9.39
N ASP A 191 -26.93 25.55 -9.24
CA ASP A 191 -27.26 24.15 -9.09
C ASP A 191 -27.79 23.85 -7.68
N SER A 192 -28.79 22.97 -7.60
CA SER A 192 -29.24 22.39 -6.31
C SER A 192 -28.19 21.43 -5.77
N SER A 193 -28.10 21.28 -4.45
CA SER A 193 -27.20 20.35 -3.77
C SER A 193 -27.37 18.89 -4.20
N GLN A 194 -28.56 18.54 -4.68
CA GLN A 194 -28.86 17.23 -5.25
C GLN A 194 -28.01 16.92 -6.50
N SER A 195 -27.60 17.94 -7.27
CA SER A 195 -26.79 17.77 -8.49
C SER A 195 -25.34 17.35 -8.23
N PHE A 196 -24.88 17.47 -6.99
CA PHE A 196 -23.53 17.13 -6.56
C PHE A 196 -23.50 16.27 -5.28
N ALA A 197 -24.64 15.68 -4.91
CA ALA A 197 -24.73 14.79 -3.76
C ALA A 197 -23.98 13.47 -4.02
N LYS A 198 -23.30 12.94 -2.99
CA LYS A 198 -22.44 11.75 -3.11
C LYS A 198 -23.24 10.44 -3.23
N ASN A 199 -24.44 10.41 -2.65
CA ASN A 199 -25.43 9.34 -2.70
C ASN A 199 -26.81 9.93 -2.33
N HIS A 200 -27.91 9.28 -2.74
CA HIS A 200 -29.29 9.61 -2.34
C HIS A 200 -29.56 9.57 -0.81
N HIS A 201 -28.53 9.31 0.01
CA HIS A 201 -28.60 9.08 1.46
C HIS A 201 -27.83 10.10 2.31
N ASP A 202 -27.05 11.03 1.72
CA ASP A 202 -26.46 12.17 2.44
C ASP A 202 -27.51 13.28 2.63
N HIS A 203 -28.64 12.93 3.24
CA HIS A 203 -29.66 13.87 3.69
C HIS A 203 -29.30 14.41 5.09
N ASP A 204 -28.08 14.92 5.28
CA ASP A 204 -27.64 15.53 6.55
C ASP A 204 -28.19 16.96 6.77
N ASP A 205 -29.30 17.31 6.12
CA ASP A 205 -30.03 18.56 6.32
C ASP A 205 -31.56 18.34 6.14
N ALA A 206 -32.08 17.19 6.58
CA ALA A 206 -33.51 16.90 6.61
C ALA A 206 -34.22 17.57 7.81
N ASP A 207 -34.18 18.90 7.88
CA ASP A 207 -35.20 19.66 8.61
C ASP A 207 -36.42 19.78 7.68
N GLY A 208 -37.48 19.05 8.02
CA GLY A 208 -38.69 18.91 7.19
C GLY A 208 -39.34 20.24 6.83
N ASP A 209 -39.21 20.64 5.56
CA ASP A 209 -40.06 21.64 4.90
C ASP A 209 -39.95 21.40 3.37
N GLY A 210 -41.04 20.98 2.74
CA GLY A 210 -41.10 20.51 1.35
C GLY A 210 -40.97 21.59 0.26
N ASP A 211 -40.17 22.64 0.48
CA ASP A 211 -40.22 23.90 -0.29
C ASP A 211 -39.03 24.12 -1.23
N GLY A 212 -38.27 23.07 -1.58
CA GLY A 212 -37.13 23.14 -2.54
C GLY A 212 -35.89 23.92 -2.06
N ILE A 213 -36.01 24.72 -1.02
CA ILE A 213 -34.94 25.52 -0.39
C ILE A 213 -33.79 24.67 0.13
N GLN A 214 -34.07 23.44 0.57
CA GLN A 214 -33.04 22.52 1.08
C GLN A 214 -31.91 22.32 0.07
N GLY A 215 -32.23 22.35 -1.23
CA GLY A 215 -31.27 22.27 -2.33
C GLY A 215 -30.27 23.43 -2.36
N TYR A 216 -30.61 24.58 -1.81
CA TYR A 216 -29.80 25.81 -1.86
C TYR A 216 -29.23 26.23 -0.51
N ASN A 217 -29.44 25.43 0.55
CA ASN A 217 -28.93 25.72 1.89
C ASN A 217 -27.40 25.93 1.92
N TYR A 218 -26.65 25.25 1.07
CA TYR A 218 -25.19 25.41 0.96
C TYR A 218 -24.77 26.81 0.50
N LEU A 219 -25.68 27.58 -0.11
CA LEU A 219 -25.50 28.99 -0.46
C LEU A 219 -26.13 29.90 0.61
N LEU A 220 -27.37 29.61 1.00
CA LEU A 220 -28.18 30.50 1.85
C LEU A 220 -27.75 30.51 3.31
N LYS A 221 -27.22 29.40 3.84
CA LYS A 221 -26.65 29.33 5.20
C LYS A 221 -25.22 29.90 5.29
N THR A 222 -24.76 30.61 4.26
CA THR A 222 -23.43 31.24 4.25
C THR A 222 -23.40 32.46 5.18
N SER A 223 -22.41 32.50 6.09
CA SER A 223 -22.21 33.64 7.00
C SER A 223 -21.94 34.94 6.24
N PHE A 224 -22.47 36.06 6.74
CA PHE A 224 -22.29 37.38 6.12
C PHE A 224 -20.82 37.78 5.94
N LEU A 225 -19.94 37.35 6.85
CA LEU A 225 -18.49 37.60 6.78
C LEU A 225 -17.81 36.93 5.58
N GLN A 226 -18.49 36.01 4.90
CA GLN A 226 -17.97 35.35 3.69
C GLN A 226 -18.11 36.24 2.44
N PHE A 227 -18.91 37.30 2.47
CA PHE A 227 -19.10 38.23 1.35
C PHE A 227 -18.03 39.33 1.30
N THR A 228 -16.84 39.07 1.84
CA THR A 228 -15.68 39.96 1.74
C THR A 228 -14.87 39.67 0.47
N ASP A 229 -14.15 40.67 -0.02
CA ASP A 229 -13.26 40.51 -1.18
C ASP A 229 -12.17 39.46 -0.92
N GLU A 230 -11.65 39.41 0.31
CA GLU A 230 -10.66 38.42 0.76
C GLU A 230 -11.20 36.98 0.66
N ASN A 231 -12.44 36.74 1.08
CA ASN A 231 -13.04 35.40 0.99
C ASN A 231 -13.43 35.06 -0.44
N THR A 232 -13.88 36.03 -1.23
CA THR A 232 -14.19 35.84 -2.65
C THR A 232 -12.95 35.44 -3.45
N THR A 233 -11.85 36.16 -3.26
CA THR A 233 -10.57 35.84 -3.92
C THR A 233 -10.04 34.48 -3.48
N LYS A 234 -10.15 34.14 -2.19
CA LYS A 234 -9.81 32.80 -1.69
C LYS A 234 -10.64 31.69 -2.33
N LEU A 235 -11.96 31.83 -2.40
CA LEU A 235 -12.85 30.83 -3.04
C LEU A 235 -12.55 30.67 -4.53
N LEU A 236 -12.27 31.77 -5.25
CA LEU A 236 -11.88 31.71 -6.66
C LEU A 236 -10.54 31.00 -6.87
N ALA A 237 -9.57 31.23 -5.98
CA ALA A 237 -8.30 30.51 -5.99
C ALA A 237 -8.50 29.01 -5.72
N GLU A 238 -9.35 28.65 -4.75
CA GLU A 238 -9.70 27.24 -4.47
C GLU A 238 -10.38 26.56 -5.66
N VAL A 239 -11.30 27.24 -6.35
CA VAL A 239 -11.93 26.76 -7.57
C VAL A 239 -10.88 26.48 -8.65
N GLU A 240 -9.93 27.38 -8.84
CA GLU A 240 -8.90 27.22 -9.86
C GLU A 240 -7.93 26.07 -9.55
N VAL A 241 -7.52 25.93 -8.28
CA VAL A 241 -6.71 24.78 -7.83
C VAL A 241 -7.44 23.47 -8.09
N LYS A 242 -8.73 23.39 -7.73
CA LYS A 242 -9.55 22.19 -7.95
C LYS A 242 -9.78 21.88 -9.43
N ARG A 243 -9.95 22.92 -10.26
CA ARG A 243 -10.05 22.77 -11.71
C ARG A 243 -8.75 22.22 -12.31
N GLN A 244 -7.60 22.72 -11.89
CA GLN A 244 -6.31 22.21 -12.33
C GLN A 244 -6.07 20.77 -11.88
N GLU A 245 -6.47 20.43 -10.66
CA GLU A 245 -6.42 19.05 -10.14
C GLU A 245 -7.27 18.09 -10.98
N LEU A 246 -8.51 18.48 -11.31
CA LEU A 246 -9.40 17.71 -12.18
C LEU A 246 -8.80 17.52 -13.57
N SER A 247 -8.35 18.60 -14.22
CA SER A 247 -7.72 18.55 -15.55
C SER A 247 -6.50 17.63 -15.57
N ARG A 248 -5.66 17.67 -14.52
CA ARG A 248 -4.50 16.79 -14.39
C ARG A 248 -4.94 15.33 -14.25
N LEU A 249 -5.95 15.05 -13.43
CA LEU A 249 -6.46 13.70 -13.23
C LEU A 249 -7.07 13.12 -14.51
N GLU A 250 -7.83 13.93 -15.25
CA GLU A 250 -8.42 13.54 -16.53
C GLU A 250 -7.36 13.21 -17.56
N ALA A 251 -6.30 14.04 -17.64
CA ALA A 251 -5.16 13.83 -18.53
C ALA A 251 -4.33 12.59 -18.18
N THR A 252 -4.25 12.22 -16.90
CA THR A 252 -3.46 11.07 -16.44
C THR A 252 -4.19 9.76 -16.71
N SER A 253 -3.58 8.83 -17.43
CA SER A 253 -4.17 7.50 -17.66
C SER A 253 -4.19 6.64 -16.39
N ALA A 254 -5.07 5.63 -16.33
CA ALA A 254 -5.11 4.68 -15.21
C ALA A 254 -3.76 3.94 -15.02
N VAL A 255 -3.06 3.65 -16.13
CA VAL A 255 -1.74 3.02 -16.13
C VAL A 255 -0.67 3.94 -15.55
N GLU A 256 -0.68 5.23 -15.93
CA GLU A 256 0.26 6.23 -15.38
C GLU A 256 0.00 6.48 -13.90
N MET A 257 -1.28 6.52 -13.48
CA MET A 257 -1.65 6.63 -12.07
C MET A 257 -1.08 5.46 -11.27
N TRP A 258 -1.24 4.23 -11.75
CA TRP A 258 -0.67 3.06 -11.10
C TRP A 258 0.87 3.10 -11.08
N ARG A 259 1.50 3.44 -12.21
CA ARG A 259 2.97 3.57 -12.31
C ARG A 259 3.53 4.58 -11.30
N GLY A 260 2.91 5.75 -11.17
CA GLY A 260 3.33 6.77 -10.21
C GLY A 260 3.27 6.28 -8.77
N GLU A 261 2.23 5.54 -8.41
CA GLU A 261 2.09 4.93 -7.08
C GLU A 261 3.12 3.82 -6.83
N LEU A 262 3.48 3.03 -7.85
CA LEU A 262 4.54 2.03 -7.75
C LEU A 262 5.92 2.67 -7.52
N GLU A 263 6.22 3.79 -8.19
CA GLU A 263 7.47 4.53 -7.95
C GLU A 263 7.49 5.18 -6.56
N ALA A 264 6.35 5.72 -6.10
CA ALA A 264 6.23 6.24 -4.73
C ALA A 264 6.44 5.12 -3.69
N LEU A 265 5.85 3.94 -3.91
CA LEU A 265 6.05 2.76 -3.07
C LEU A 265 7.52 2.33 -3.05
N LYS A 266 8.16 2.29 -4.23
CA LYS A 266 9.58 1.95 -4.36
C LYS A 266 10.45 2.94 -3.60
N ALA A 267 10.22 4.24 -3.74
CA ALA A 267 10.96 5.27 -3.01
C ALA A 267 10.79 5.13 -1.49
N ALA A 268 9.57 4.85 -1.03
CA ALA A 268 9.29 4.62 0.39
C ALA A 268 10.02 3.38 0.93
N LEU A 269 9.96 2.25 0.20
CA LEU A 269 10.65 1.01 0.57
C LEU A 269 12.16 1.18 0.62
N LEU A 270 12.73 1.92 -0.33
CA LEU A 270 14.14 2.29 -0.29
C LEU A 270 14.43 3.11 0.97
N SER A 271 13.69 4.19 1.23
CA SER A 271 13.97 5.04 2.40
C SER A 271 13.85 4.34 3.76
N ALA A 272 12.90 3.39 3.89
CA ALA A 272 12.53 2.81 5.17
C ALA A 272 13.44 1.64 5.60
N ASP A 273 14.00 0.89 4.65
CA ASP A 273 14.70 -0.34 4.97
C ASP A 273 16.07 -0.43 4.25
N PRO A 274 17.19 -0.45 5.01
CA PRO A 274 18.54 -0.64 4.49
C PRO A 274 18.70 -1.90 3.62
N GLN A 275 17.88 -2.93 3.83
CA GLN A 275 17.94 -4.18 3.05
C GLN A 275 17.56 -3.97 1.58
N TYR A 276 16.73 -2.96 1.27
CA TYR A 276 16.38 -2.63 -0.11
C TYR A 276 17.41 -1.71 -0.79
N HIS A 277 18.35 -1.14 -0.03
CA HIS A 277 19.46 -0.38 -0.59
C HIS A 277 20.57 -1.27 -1.17
N SER A 278 20.66 -2.55 -0.75
CA SER A 278 21.66 -3.47 -1.27
C SER A 278 21.11 -4.30 -2.43
N LYS A 279 21.33 -3.81 -3.66
CA LYS A 279 21.57 -4.65 -4.84
C LYS A 279 22.63 -4.00 -5.71
#